data_AF-A0A0C2YVV5-F1
#
_entry.id   AF-A0A0C2YVV5-F1
#
_cell.length_a   1.000
_cell.length_b   1.000
_cell.length_c   1.000
_cell.angle_alpha   90.00
_cell.angle_beta   90.00
_cell.angle_gamma   90.00
#
_symmetry.space_group_name_H-M   'P 1'
#
loop_
_entity.id
_entity.type
_entity.pdbx_description
1 polymer ?
#
loop_
_entity_poly.entity_id
_entity_poly.type
_entity_poly.pdbx_seq_one_letter_code
_entity_poly.pdbx_strand_id
1 'polypeptide(L)'
;RQTLTERESKVLTGMLDMIFNSKDAEKESLPPKATTDTDNGVGRGKVDDLIGRLRRLTRSPEKLRTRSQIAEMLDQKKEQMSYCIDDQRLLEWASREVFDESKRYAEEAQRAIEAAAKSNSKKPLPTLQSPIYPYMIAHLMQTFRDQYRDPNLALFIFEHARKLSVASYVFGCSTDAYNELIDTHWRSFKDLPGVLKSIDEMVLNGVPVNGKTRRLVDMIRRDLNENRSLDDEDEETRELWSMLTKVEQLVAPRKARWGKRSFDEWKTEPDPATDEWTFNDWDMPKEEKR
;
A
#
# COMPACT_ATOMS: atom_id res chain seq x y z
N ARG A 1 -8.16 -15.31 7.11
CA ARG A 1 -7.50 -15.48 8.43
C ARG A 1 -6.29 -16.38 8.22
N GLN A 2 -5.07 -15.86 8.31
CA GLN A 2 -3.85 -16.66 8.14
C GLN A 2 -3.58 -17.45 9.44
N THR A 3 -3.34 -18.76 9.31
CA THR A 3 -2.94 -19.63 10.43
C THR A 3 -1.43 -19.47 10.64
N LEU A 4 -1.02 -19.03 11.84
CA LEU A 4 0.39 -18.93 12.23
C LEU A 4 1.09 -20.27 12.03
N THR A 5 2.30 -20.24 11.49
CA THR A 5 3.10 -21.45 11.33
C THR A 5 3.57 -21.97 12.69
N GLU A 6 3.74 -23.28 12.85
CA GLU A 6 4.10 -23.91 14.13
C GLU A 6 5.42 -23.39 14.74
N ARG A 7 6.29 -22.82 13.90
CA ARG A 7 7.53 -22.18 14.35
C ARG A 7 7.27 -20.80 14.94
N GLU A 8 6.32 -20.06 14.39
CA GLU A 8 5.91 -18.75 14.90
C GLU A 8 5.12 -18.91 16.21
N SER A 9 4.25 -19.93 16.31
CA SER A 9 3.53 -20.20 17.56
C SER A 9 4.49 -20.53 18.71
N LYS A 10 5.49 -21.39 18.49
CA LYS A 10 6.49 -21.74 19.51
C LYS A 10 7.31 -20.55 20.00
N VAL A 11 7.67 -19.62 19.11
CA VAL A 11 8.40 -18.39 19.49
C VAL A 11 7.51 -17.46 20.29
N LEU A 12 6.23 -17.31 19.92
CA LEU A 12 5.26 -16.51 20.66
C LEU A 12 4.97 -17.09 22.05
N THR A 13 4.85 -18.42 22.17
CA THR A 13 4.70 -19.10 23.45
C THR A 13 5.92 -18.87 24.34
N GLY A 14 7.14 -18.99 23.79
CA GLY A 14 8.37 -18.69 24.54
C GLY A 14 8.50 -17.22 24.97
N MET A 15 7.96 -16.28 24.18
CA MET A 15 7.88 -14.85 24.57
C MET A 15 6.90 -14.64 25.72
N LEU A 16 5.72 -15.27 25.67
CA LEU A 16 4.72 -15.18 26.72
C LEU A 16 5.23 -15.78 28.03
N ASP A 17 5.80 -16.99 27.99
CA ASP A 17 6.37 -17.64 29.18
C ASP A 17 7.47 -16.79 29.81
N MET A 18 8.30 -16.13 29.00
CA MET A 18 9.32 -15.22 29.51
C MET A 18 8.71 -13.98 30.17
N ILE A 19 7.66 -13.38 29.60
CA ILE A 19 6.99 -12.20 30.18
C ILE A 19 6.27 -12.56 31.49
N PHE A 20 5.66 -13.75 31.57
CA PHE A 20 5.00 -14.23 32.79
C PHE A 20 6.02 -14.58 33.87
N ASN A 21 7.10 -15.31 33.53
CA ASN A 21 8.16 -15.65 34.48
C ASN A 21 8.96 -14.43 34.96
N SER A 22 9.04 -13.36 34.17
CA SER A 22 9.69 -12.10 34.58
C SER A 22 8.91 -11.36 35.68
N LYS A 23 7.58 -11.53 35.72
CA LYS A 23 6.71 -10.95 36.76
C LYS A 23 6.77 -11.71 38.08
N ASP A 24 7.05 -13.01 38.02
CA ASP A 24 7.17 -13.84 39.23
C ASP A 24 8.51 -13.61 39.96
N ALA A 25 9.55 -13.17 39.23
CA ALA A 25 10.86 -12.84 39.79
C ALA A 25 10.91 -11.50 40.57
N GLU A 26 9.88 -10.64 40.48
CA GLU A 26 9.82 -9.37 41.23
C GLU A 26 9.32 -9.52 42.68
N LYS A 27 8.90 -10.71 43.11
CA LYS A 27 8.31 -10.91 44.47
C LYS A 27 9.27 -11.44 45.55
N GLU A 28 10.51 -11.78 45.23
CA GLU A 28 11.50 -12.24 46.22
C GLU A 28 12.79 -11.40 46.15
N SER A 29 12.83 -10.24 46.81
CA SER A 29 14.03 -9.76 47.54
C SER A 29 13.83 -8.39 48.20
N LEU A 30 14.08 -8.34 49.51
CA LEU A 30 14.38 -7.11 50.28
C LEU A 30 15.92 -6.86 50.25
N PRO A 31 16.40 -5.62 50.46
CA PRO A 31 17.73 -5.16 49.99
C PRO A 31 18.84 -5.22 51.06
N PRO A 32 20.13 -5.03 50.65
CA PRO A 32 20.79 -3.79 51.08
C PRO A 32 21.71 -3.08 50.05
N LYS A 33 21.63 -1.74 50.13
CA LYS A 33 22.60 -0.63 49.86
C LYS A 33 23.76 -0.76 48.84
N ALA A 34 23.55 -0.02 47.74
CA ALA A 34 24.31 1.14 47.24
C ALA A 34 25.79 1.01 46.79
N THR A 35 25.99 1.06 45.47
CA THR A 35 26.91 2.00 44.78
C THR A 35 26.35 2.35 43.39
N THR A 36 26.46 3.62 43.04
CA THR A 36 25.98 4.29 41.82
C THR A 36 26.83 3.95 40.58
N ASP A 37 26.22 3.46 39.51
CA ASP A 37 26.14 4.16 38.21
C ASP A 37 25.50 3.27 37.14
N THR A 38 24.44 3.83 36.57
CA THR A 38 23.66 3.50 35.37
C THR A 38 24.15 2.34 34.47
N ASP A 39 23.56 1.14 34.65
CA ASP A 39 23.16 0.28 33.53
C ASP A 39 22.07 -0.71 33.96
N ASN A 40 20.88 -0.20 34.32
CA ASN A 40 19.68 -1.03 34.48
C ASN A 40 19.11 -1.38 33.10
N GLY A 41 19.82 -2.25 32.38
CA GLY A 41 19.52 -2.68 31.03
C GLY A 41 19.38 -4.20 30.86
N VAL A 42 19.14 -4.97 31.94
CA VAL A 42 19.13 -6.46 31.88
C VAL A 42 18.02 -7.04 30.98
N GLY A 43 17.04 -6.24 30.54
CA GLY A 43 15.95 -6.69 29.65
C GLY A 43 16.07 -6.28 28.17
N ARG A 44 16.83 -5.23 27.82
CA ARG A 44 16.77 -4.64 26.46
C ARG A 44 17.50 -5.48 25.40
N GLY A 45 18.68 -6.01 25.70
CA GLY A 45 19.48 -6.75 24.72
C GLY A 45 18.85 -8.07 24.25
N LYS A 46 18.18 -8.81 25.14
CA LYS A 46 17.50 -10.08 24.79
C LYS A 46 16.21 -9.86 24.02
N VAL A 47 15.43 -8.82 24.36
CA VAL A 47 14.22 -8.44 23.62
C VAL A 47 14.59 -7.89 22.24
N ASP A 48 15.67 -7.12 22.12
CA ASP A 48 16.18 -6.67 20.81
C ASP A 48 16.69 -7.84 19.95
N ASP A 49 17.33 -8.87 20.54
CA ASP A 49 17.75 -10.05 19.77
C ASP A 49 16.54 -10.91 19.35
N LEU A 50 15.48 -10.96 20.17
CA LEU A 50 14.18 -11.56 19.84
C LEU A 50 13.42 -10.79 18.76
N ILE A 51 13.36 -9.46 18.84
CA ILE A 51 12.82 -8.58 17.78
C ILE A 51 13.66 -8.74 16.52
N GLY A 52 14.98 -8.86 16.64
CA GLY A 52 15.89 -9.16 15.54
C GLY A 52 15.62 -10.55 14.93
N ARG A 53 15.31 -11.57 15.73
CA ARG A 53 14.89 -12.90 15.26
C ARG A 53 13.51 -12.88 14.62
N LEU A 54 12.56 -12.11 15.16
CA LEU A 54 11.23 -11.90 14.58
C LEU A 54 11.33 -11.14 13.25
N ARG A 55 12.22 -10.14 13.16
CA ARG A 55 12.52 -9.40 11.92
C ARG A 55 13.25 -10.27 10.89
N ARG A 56 14.03 -11.26 11.34
CA ARG A 56 14.64 -12.30 10.50
C ARG A 56 13.63 -13.37 10.04
N LEU A 57 12.66 -13.74 10.88
CA LEU A 57 11.58 -14.68 10.55
C LEU A 57 10.52 -14.07 9.61
N THR A 58 10.20 -12.80 9.80
CA THR A 58 9.32 -12.04 8.89
C THR A 58 9.96 -11.81 7.51
N ARG A 59 11.30 -11.76 7.45
CA ARG A 59 12.11 -11.96 6.24
C ARG A 59 12.24 -13.46 5.90
N SER A 60 11.11 -14.15 5.79
CA SER A 60 11.10 -15.55 5.35
C SER A 60 11.88 -15.68 4.02
N PRO A 61 12.80 -16.65 3.90
CA PRO A 61 13.55 -16.87 2.67
C PRO A 61 12.64 -17.12 1.46
N GLU A 62 11.42 -17.63 1.70
CA GLU A 62 10.41 -17.82 0.67
C GLU A 62 9.90 -16.48 0.11
N LYS A 63 9.61 -15.49 0.98
CA LYS A 63 9.19 -14.14 0.54
C LYS A 63 10.31 -13.42 -0.22
N LEU A 64 11.57 -13.64 0.18
CA LEU A 64 12.72 -13.11 -0.54
C LEU A 64 12.87 -13.76 -1.92
N ARG A 65 12.66 -15.08 -2.02
CA ARG A 65 12.66 -15.81 -3.30
C ARG A 65 11.55 -15.32 -4.22
N THR A 66 10.32 -15.17 -3.73
CA THR A 66 9.21 -14.65 -4.54
C THR A 66 9.49 -13.23 -5.01
N ARG A 67 10.04 -12.36 -4.15
CA ARG A 67 10.44 -11.01 -4.56
C ARG A 67 11.56 -11.03 -5.61
N SER A 68 12.51 -11.93 -5.48
CA SER A 68 13.57 -12.13 -6.48
C SER A 68 13.00 -12.59 -7.81
N GLN A 69 12.06 -13.53 -7.81
CA GLN A 69 11.39 -14.01 -9.02
C GLN A 69 10.56 -12.91 -9.69
N ILE A 70 9.85 -12.09 -8.91
CA ILE A 70 9.11 -10.94 -9.44
C ILE A 70 10.06 -9.92 -10.09
N ALA A 71 11.21 -9.66 -9.45
CA ALA A 71 12.21 -8.76 -10.00
C ALA A 71 12.81 -9.30 -11.31
N GLU A 72 13.16 -10.59 -11.36
CA GLU A 72 13.69 -11.24 -12.55
C GLU A 72 12.68 -11.22 -13.71
N MET A 73 11.40 -11.53 -13.45
CA MET A 73 10.34 -11.43 -14.46
C MET A 73 10.16 -9.99 -14.96
N LEU A 74 10.22 -9.02 -14.05
CA LEU A 74 10.12 -7.60 -14.40
C LEU A 74 11.31 -7.18 -15.27
N ASP A 75 12.53 -7.56 -14.89
CA ASP A 75 13.74 -7.22 -15.62
C ASP A 75 13.76 -7.89 -17.00
N GLN A 76 13.33 -9.15 -17.11
CA GLN A 76 13.17 -9.83 -18.39
C GLN A 76 12.19 -9.11 -19.32
N LYS A 77 11.02 -8.71 -18.82
CA LYS A 77 10.03 -7.99 -19.64
C LYS A 77 10.53 -6.59 -20.01
N LYS A 78 11.29 -5.92 -19.15
CA LYS A 78 11.96 -4.64 -19.47
C LYS A 78 13.03 -4.79 -20.53
N GLU A 79 13.82 -5.86 -20.48
CA GLU A 79 14.80 -6.17 -21.53
C GLU A 79 14.08 -6.43 -22.87
N GLN A 80 12.97 -7.15 -22.86
CA GLN A 80 12.13 -7.32 -24.06
C GLN A 80 11.65 -5.99 -24.62
N MET A 81 11.20 -5.07 -23.77
CA MET A 81 10.83 -3.71 -24.17
C MET A 81 12.00 -2.95 -24.79
N SER A 82 13.22 -3.14 -24.28
CA SER A 82 14.41 -2.45 -24.81
C SER A 82 14.75 -2.84 -26.25
N TYR A 83 14.30 -4.01 -26.72
CA TYR A 83 14.46 -4.42 -28.13
C TYR A 83 13.44 -3.77 -29.06
N CYS A 84 12.39 -3.12 -28.54
CA CYS A 84 11.44 -2.38 -29.36
C CYS A 84 12.08 -1.08 -29.83
N ILE A 85 12.28 -0.94 -31.14
CA ILE A 85 12.88 0.28 -31.72
C ILE A 85 11.81 1.35 -31.93
N ASP A 86 10.58 0.94 -32.25
CA ASP A 86 9.49 1.81 -32.69
C ASP A 86 8.33 1.78 -31.69
N ASP A 87 7.58 2.88 -31.61
CA ASP A 87 6.47 3.05 -30.66
C ASP A 87 5.34 2.05 -30.96
N GLN A 88 5.04 1.83 -32.25
CA GLN A 88 4.05 0.86 -32.72
C GLN A 88 4.42 -0.56 -32.29
N ARG A 89 5.68 -0.94 -32.46
CA ARG A 89 6.16 -2.29 -32.06
C ARG A 89 6.08 -2.48 -30.55
N LEU A 90 6.39 -1.44 -29.77
CA LEU A 90 6.23 -1.50 -28.32
C LEU A 90 4.76 -1.62 -27.92
N LEU A 91 3.85 -0.92 -28.61
CA LEU A 91 2.41 -1.00 -28.37
C LEU A 91 1.84 -2.37 -28.70
N GLU A 92 2.24 -2.95 -29.83
CA GLU A 92 1.88 -4.33 -30.22
C GLU A 92 2.40 -5.34 -29.19
N TRP A 93 3.65 -5.18 -28.76
CA TRP A 93 4.24 -5.99 -27.69
C TRP A 93 3.46 -5.85 -26.39
N ALA A 94 3.14 -4.64 -25.95
CA ALA A 94 2.38 -4.38 -24.72
C ALA A 94 0.98 -5.00 -24.79
N SER A 95 0.33 -4.92 -25.95
CA SER A 95 -0.97 -5.55 -26.21
C SER A 95 -0.91 -7.06 -25.96
N ARG A 96 0.09 -7.74 -26.53
CA ARG A 96 0.22 -9.19 -26.44
C ARG A 96 0.76 -9.68 -25.08
N GLU A 97 1.78 -9.02 -24.56
CA GLU A 97 2.59 -9.52 -23.43
C GLU A 97 2.16 -8.96 -22.08
N VAL A 98 1.39 -7.88 -22.05
CA VAL A 98 0.94 -7.23 -20.80
C VAL A 98 -0.59 -7.28 -20.70
N PHE A 99 -1.30 -6.80 -21.73
CA PHE A 99 -2.76 -6.71 -21.66
C PHE A 99 -3.47 -8.04 -21.94
N ASP A 100 -3.04 -8.82 -22.94
CA ASP A 100 -3.63 -10.12 -23.20
C ASP A 100 -3.31 -11.14 -22.10
N GLU A 101 -2.13 -11.08 -21.48
CA GLU A 101 -1.85 -11.84 -20.26
C GLU A 101 -2.85 -11.50 -19.15
N SER A 102 -3.10 -10.20 -18.91
CA SER A 102 -4.08 -9.74 -17.92
C SER A 102 -5.49 -10.27 -18.18
N LYS A 103 -5.92 -10.33 -19.45
CA LYS A 103 -7.20 -10.94 -19.84
C LYS A 103 -7.25 -12.42 -19.53
N ARG A 104 -6.17 -13.16 -19.84
CA ARG A 104 -6.08 -14.60 -19.57
C ARG A 104 -6.20 -14.88 -18.07
N TYR A 105 -5.51 -14.12 -17.22
CA TYR A 105 -5.65 -14.24 -15.77
C TYR A 105 -7.08 -13.95 -15.29
N ALA A 106 -7.74 -12.94 -15.85
CA ALA A 106 -9.12 -12.62 -15.51
C ALA A 106 -10.10 -13.75 -15.91
N GLU A 107 -9.95 -14.31 -17.11
CA GLU A 107 -10.77 -15.44 -17.59
C GLU A 107 -10.53 -16.71 -16.76
N GLU A 108 -9.28 -17.03 -16.44
CA GLU A 108 -8.92 -18.17 -15.59
C GLU A 108 -9.50 -18.02 -14.18
N ALA A 109 -9.43 -16.81 -13.61
CA ALA A 109 -10.04 -16.51 -12.32
C ALA A 109 -11.56 -16.66 -12.36
N GLN A 110 -12.22 -16.16 -13.40
CA GLN A 110 -13.66 -16.30 -13.56
C GLN A 110 -14.08 -17.77 -13.68
N ARG A 111 -13.39 -18.56 -14.51
CA ARG A 111 -13.66 -20.00 -14.65
C ARG A 111 -13.46 -20.75 -13.34
N ALA A 112 -12.44 -20.39 -12.55
CA ALA A 112 -12.20 -20.99 -11.25
C ALA A 112 -13.29 -20.63 -10.23
N ILE A 113 -13.80 -19.40 -10.24
CA ILE A 113 -14.93 -18.97 -9.39
C ILE A 113 -16.19 -19.74 -9.76
N GLU A 114 -16.50 -19.87 -11.05
CA GLU A 114 -17.65 -20.63 -11.54
C GLU A 114 -17.53 -22.12 -11.20
N ALA A 115 -16.33 -22.70 -11.31
CA ALA A 115 -16.07 -24.08 -10.92
C ALA A 115 -16.17 -24.28 -9.40
N ALA A 116 -15.72 -23.31 -8.60
CA ALA A 116 -15.85 -23.32 -7.14
C ALA A 116 -17.32 -23.21 -6.72
N ALA A 117 -18.10 -22.34 -7.37
CA ALA A 117 -19.53 -22.20 -7.14
C ALA A 117 -20.30 -23.50 -7.45
N LYS A 118 -19.91 -24.24 -8.50
CA LYS A 118 -20.53 -25.52 -8.86
C LYS A 118 -20.09 -26.70 -7.97
N SER A 119 -18.84 -26.72 -7.52
CA SER A 119 -18.26 -27.87 -6.79
C SER A 119 -18.22 -27.72 -5.28
N ASN A 120 -18.59 -26.54 -4.74
CA ASN A 120 -18.50 -26.16 -3.33
C ASN A 120 -17.16 -26.57 -2.66
N SER A 121 -16.09 -26.63 -3.47
CA SER A 121 -14.79 -27.16 -3.06
C SER A 121 -13.87 -26.03 -2.59
N LYS A 122 -13.20 -26.23 -1.46
CA LYS A 122 -12.30 -25.25 -0.81
C LYS A 122 -10.92 -25.17 -1.48
N LYS A 123 -10.86 -25.21 -2.81
CA LYS A 123 -9.59 -25.00 -3.52
C LYS A 123 -9.18 -23.53 -3.44
N PRO A 124 -7.89 -23.21 -3.28
CA PRO A 124 -7.43 -21.83 -3.31
C PRO A 124 -7.78 -21.21 -4.66
N LEU A 125 -8.33 -20.00 -4.63
CA LEU A 125 -8.62 -19.23 -5.84
C LEU A 125 -7.31 -18.91 -6.57
N PRO A 126 -7.31 -18.93 -7.92
CA PRO A 126 -6.14 -18.56 -8.70
C PRO A 126 -5.79 -17.08 -8.53
N THR A 127 -4.55 -16.73 -8.87
CA THR A 127 -4.08 -15.35 -8.87
C THR A 127 -4.84 -14.55 -9.92
N LEU A 128 -5.48 -13.45 -9.48
CA LEU A 128 -6.36 -12.65 -10.33
C LEU A 128 -5.60 -11.83 -11.38
N GLN A 129 -4.33 -11.48 -11.11
CA GLN A 129 -3.44 -10.74 -12.00
C GLN A 129 -1.98 -11.12 -11.74
N SER A 130 -1.13 -10.85 -12.73
CA SER A 130 0.32 -11.00 -12.61
C SER A 130 0.90 -9.96 -11.63
N PRO A 131 1.80 -10.35 -10.70
CA PRO A 131 2.37 -9.42 -9.72
C PRO A 131 3.25 -8.32 -10.33
N ILE A 132 3.73 -8.50 -11.57
CA ILE A 132 4.53 -7.50 -12.29
C ILE A 132 3.66 -6.44 -13.00
N TYR A 133 2.36 -6.72 -13.18
CA TYR A 133 1.44 -5.88 -13.96
C TYR A 133 1.46 -4.38 -13.58
N PRO A 134 1.28 -3.98 -12.31
CA PRO A 134 1.36 -2.55 -11.92
C PRO A 134 2.66 -1.87 -12.31
N TYR A 135 3.79 -2.57 -12.14
CA TYR A 135 5.11 -2.04 -12.46
C TYR A 135 5.30 -1.90 -13.97
N MET A 136 4.76 -2.84 -14.74
CA MET A 136 4.80 -2.80 -16.21
C MET A 136 3.99 -1.62 -16.77
N ILE A 137 2.78 -1.37 -16.23
CA ILE A 137 1.97 -0.22 -16.68
C ILE A 137 2.68 1.10 -16.43
N ALA A 138 3.21 1.31 -15.22
CA ALA A 138 3.97 2.51 -14.90
C ALA A 138 5.20 2.65 -15.81
N HIS A 139 5.95 1.57 -16.04
CA HIS A 139 7.12 1.60 -16.90
C HIS A 139 6.78 1.87 -18.36
N LEU A 140 5.71 1.27 -18.90
CA LEU A 140 5.23 1.55 -20.25
C LEU A 140 4.87 3.02 -20.45
N MET A 141 4.13 3.61 -19.50
CA MET A 141 3.80 5.04 -19.54
C MET A 141 5.05 5.91 -19.56
N GLN A 142 6.02 5.59 -18.69
CA GLN A 142 7.30 6.28 -18.65
C GLN A 142 8.05 6.17 -19.98
N THR A 143 8.14 4.97 -20.54
CA THR A 143 8.83 4.71 -21.79
C THR A 143 8.20 5.46 -22.97
N PHE A 144 6.87 5.44 -23.11
CA PHE A 144 6.20 6.20 -24.18
C PHE A 144 6.43 7.72 -24.04
N ARG A 145 6.39 8.25 -22.82
CA ARG A 145 6.66 9.67 -22.57
C ARG A 145 8.11 10.04 -22.82
N ASP A 146 9.06 9.31 -22.25
CA ASP A 146 10.47 9.72 -22.18
C ASP A 146 11.29 9.25 -23.40
N GLN A 147 11.08 8.01 -23.85
CA GLN A 147 11.84 7.41 -24.95
C GLN A 147 11.25 7.76 -26.32
N TYR A 148 9.93 7.63 -26.47
CA TYR A 148 9.23 7.88 -27.74
C TYR A 148 8.69 9.29 -27.88
N ARG A 149 8.66 10.07 -26.79
CA ARG A 149 8.16 11.46 -26.75
C ARG A 149 6.68 11.59 -27.12
N ASP A 150 5.90 10.54 -26.87
CA ASP A 150 4.47 10.47 -27.16
C ASP A 150 3.63 10.41 -25.88
N PRO A 151 3.35 11.58 -25.25
CA PRO A 151 2.60 11.63 -24.01
C PRO A 151 1.13 11.21 -24.18
N ASN A 152 0.55 11.40 -25.37
CA ASN A 152 -0.81 10.93 -25.67
C ASN A 152 -0.91 9.41 -25.56
N LEU A 153 0.12 8.68 -26.02
CA LEU A 153 0.14 7.24 -25.95
C LEU A 153 0.32 6.76 -24.51
N ALA A 154 1.13 7.46 -23.71
CA ALA A 154 1.23 7.21 -22.27
C ALA A 154 -0.13 7.36 -21.56
N LEU A 155 -0.90 8.41 -21.86
CA LEU A 155 -2.27 8.58 -21.33
C LEU A 155 -3.21 7.46 -21.81
N PHE A 156 -3.13 7.08 -23.08
CA PHE A 156 -3.93 6.00 -23.65
C PHE A 156 -3.66 4.66 -22.96
N ILE A 157 -2.41 4.34 -22.64
CA ILE A 157 -2.03 3.11 -21.92
C ILE A 157 -2.72 3.02 -20.55
N PHE A 158 -2.75 4.12 -19.81
CA PHE A 158 -3.46 4.16 -18.52
C PHE A 158 -4.97 3.96 -18.68
N GLU A 159 -5.57 4.67 -19.64
CA GLU A 159 -6.99 4.55 -19.97
C GLU A 159 -7.37 3.14 -20.43
N HIS A 160 -6.50 2.50 -21.21
CA HIS A 160 -6.68 1.13 -21.66
C HIS A 160 -6.64 0.15 -20.49
N ALA A 161 -5.64 0.26 -19.59
CA ALA A 161 -5.55 -0.56 -18.39
C ALA A 161 -6.79 -0.43 -17.49
N ARG A 162 -7.35 0.78 -17.37
CA ARG A 162 -8.59 1.04 -16.62
C ARG A 162 -9.81 0.37 -17.24
N LYS A 163 -9.96 0.44 -18.56
CA LYS A 163 -11.15 -0.08 -19.28
C LYS A 163 -11.09 -1.59 -19.56
N LEU A 164 -9.91 -2.20 -19.41
CA LEU A 164 -9.69 -3.59 -19.76
C LEU A 164 -10.51 -4.57 -18.91
N SER A 165 -10.44 -4.44 -17.58
CA SER A 165 -11.22 -5.24 -16.64
C SER A 165 -11.18 -4.59 -15.24
N VAL A 166 -12.12 -4.95 -14.36
CA VAL A 166 -12.13 -4.46 -12.98
C VAL A 166 -10.85 -4.88 -12.24
N ALA A 167 -10.38 -6.11 -12.47
CA ALA A 167 -9.12 -6.59 -11.92
C ALA A 167 -7.92 -5.77 -12.44
N SER A 168 -7.88 -5.52 -13.75
CA SER A 168 -6.86 -4.68 -14.37
C SER A 168 -6.86 -3.27 -13.79
N TYR A 169 -8.03 -2.69 -13.53
CA TYR A 169 -8.11 -1.38 -12.89
C TYR A 169 -7.53 -1.40 -11.47
N VAL A 170 -7.96 -2.34 -10.63
CA VAL A 170 -7.53 -2.42 -9.22
C VAL A 170 -6.04 -2.71 -9.08
N PHE A 171 -5.49 -3.62 -9.90
CA PHE A 171 -4.08 -4.00 -9.82
C PHE A 171 -3.17 -3.13 -10.70
N GLY A 172 -3.66 -2.59 -11.80
CA GLY A 172 -2.88 -1.79 -12.76
C GLY A 172 -2.76 -0.32 -12.36
N CYS A 173 -3.83 0.29 -11.84
CA CYS A 173 -3.84 1.67 -11.37
C CYS A 173 -3.21 1.79 -9.97
N SER A 174 -1.93 1.40 -9.89
CA SER A 174 -1.10 1.53 -8.70
C SER A 174 -0.64 2.97 -8.49
N THR A 175 -0.10 3.25 -7.31
CA THR A 175 0.49 4.55 -6.99
C THR A 175 1.54 4.98 -8.01
N ASP A 176 2.35 4.05 -8.53
CA ASP A 176 3.38 4.38 -9.51
C ASP A 176 2.78 4.74 -10.88
N ALA A 177 1.70 4.07 -11.30
CA ALA A 177 0.97 4.43 -12.52
C ALA A 177 0.32 5.81 -12.41
N TYR A 178 -0.30 6.14 -11.26
CA TYR A 178 -0.84 7.49 -11.01
C TYR A 178 0.27 8.55 -10.97
N ASN A 179 1.45 8.23 -10.44
CA ASN A 179 2.59 9.15 -10.46
C ASN A 179 3.00 9.47 -11.91
N GLU A 180 3.08 8.47 -12.78
CA GLU A 180 3.39 8.69 -14.20
C GLU A 180 2.27 9.45 -14.92
N LEU A 181 1.00 9.20 -14.58
CA LEU A 181 -0.15 9.94 -15.11
C LEU A 181 -0.05 11.45 -14.78
N ILE A 182 0.15 11.77 -13.49
CA ILE A 182 0.31 13.15 -13.01
C ILE A 182 1.51 13.82 -13.67
N ASP A 183 2.65 13.11 -13.75
CA ASP A 183 3.86 13.64 -14.36
C ASP A 183 3.66 13.91 -15.86
N THR A 184 2.91 13.05 -16.57
CA THR A 184 2.59 13.24 -18.00
C THR A 184 1.66 14.44 -18.21
N HIS A 185 0.59 14.59 -17.40
CA HIS A 185 -0.30 15.76 -17.48
C HIS A 185 0.46 17.07 -17.28
N TRP A 186 1.36 17.12 -16.30
CA TRP A 186 2.07 18.35 -15.99
C TRP A 186 3.23 18.64 -16.95
N ARG A 187 4.11 17.66 -17.22
CA ARG A 187 5.30 17.91 -18.06
C ARG A 187 4.95 18.18 -19.51
N SER A 188 3.96 17.48 -20.04
CA SER A 188 3.63 17.53 -21.47
C SER A 188 2.56 18.55 -21.81
N PHE A 189 1.56 18.74 -20.94
CA PHE A 189 0.40 19.58 -21.24
C PHE A 189 0.26 20.79 -20.30
N LYS A 190 1.02 20.85 -19.19
CA LYS A 190 0.84 21.84 -18.11
C LYS A 190 -0.62 21.90 -17.62
N ASP A 191 -1.30 20.76 -17.65
CA ASP A 191 -2.72 20.63 -17.35
C ASP A 191 -2.96 20.39 -15.85
N LEU A 192 -3.17 21.47 -15.10
CA LEU A 192 -3.49 21.41 -13.67
C LEU A 192 -4.85 20.75 -13.39
N PRO A 193 -5.94 21.04 -14.14
CA PRO A 193 -7.21 20.31 -13.99
C PRO A 193 -7.06 18.79 -14.15
N GLY A 194 -6.28 18.32 -15.12
CA GLY A 194 -5.97 16.90 -15.32
C GLY A 194 -5.22 16.28 -14.13
N VAL A 195 -4.26 17.01 -13.57
CA VAL A 195 -3.55 16.59 -12.35
C VAL A 195 -4.50 16.51 -11.15
N LEU A 196 -5.33 17.51 -10.92
CA LEU A 196 -6.30 17.51 -9.82
C LEU A 196 -7.23 16.30 -9.92
N LYS A 197 -7.79 16.05 -11.11
CA LYS A 197 -8.65 14.90 -11.37
C LYS A 197 -7.95 13.56 -11.08
N SER A 198 -6.68 13.45 -11.47
CA SER A 198 -5.88 12.25 -11.22
C SER A 198 -5.61 12.01 -9.73
N ILE A 199 -5.34 13.07 -8.97
CA ILE A 199 -5.13 12.99 -7.52
C ILE A 199 -6.44 12.70 -6.78
N ASP A 200 -7.55 13.32 -7.20
CA ASP A 200 -8.88 13.01 -6.70
C ASP A 200 -9.23 11.54 -6.95
N GLU A 201 -9.01 11.03 -8.17
CA GLU A 201 -9.24 9.62 -8.50
C GLU A 201 -8.38 8.69 -7.63
N MET A 202 -7.10 9.03 -7.42
CA MET A 202 -6.20 8.26 -6.56
C MET A 202 -6.71 8.20 -5.11
N VAL A 203 -7.22 9.32 -4.57
CA VAL A 203 -7.79 9.38 -3.21
C VAL A 203 -9.11 8.62 -3.12
N LEU A 204 -10.00 8.77 -4.11
CA LEU A 204 -11.29 8.07 -4.18
C LEU A 204 -11.11 6.55 -4.24
N ASN A 205 -10.09 6.07 -4.95
CA ASN A 205 -9.75 4.65 -5.04
C ASN A 205 -8.97 4.12 -3.84
N GLY A 206 -8.64 4.96 -2.86
CA GLY A 206 -7.86 4.57 -1.69
C GLY A 206 -6.40 4.22 -2.00
N VAL A 207 -5.87 4.69 -3.13
CA VAL A 207 -4.48 4.47 -3.52
C VAL A 207 -3.59 5.41 -2.68
N PRO A 208 -2.58 4.87 -1.97
CA PRO A 208 -1.78 5.68 -1.06
C PRO A 208 -0.90 6.67 -1.82
N VAL A 209 -0.86 7.90 -1.32
CA VAL A 209 0.04 8.96 -1.80
C VAL A 209 1.46 8.65 -1.35
N ASN A 210 2.42 8.66 -2.29
CA ASN A 210 3.83 8.36 -1.98
C ASN A 210 4.70 9.63 -1.99
N GLY A 211 5.96 9.51 -1.55
CA GLY A 211 6.93 10.60 -1.58
C GLY A 211 7.17 11.15 -3.00
N LYS A 212 7.05 10.31 -4.04
CA LYS A 212 7.12 10.74 -5.44
C LYS A 212 5.97 11.67 -5.81
N THR A 213 4.73 11.33 -5.42
CA THR A 213 3.55 12.17 -5.65
C THR A 213 3.71 13.55 -5.02
N ARG A 214 4.25 13.61 -3.80
CA ARG A 214 4.53 14.89 -3.11
C ARG A 214 5.54 15.74 -3.87
N ARG A 215 6.63 15.12 -4.35
CA ARG A 215 7.64 15.81 -5.16
C ARG A 215 7.08 16.34 -6.47
N LEU A 216 6.13 15.62 -7.09
CA LEU A 216 5.43 16.09 -8.30
C LEU A 216 4.60 17.33 -8.00
N VAL A 217 3.83 17.33 -6.90
CA VAL A 217 3.07 18.52 -6.47
C VAL A 217 3.98 19.69 -6.12
N ASP A 218 5.09 19.44 -5.43
CA ASP A 218 6.08 20.47 -5.10
C ASP A 218 6.71 21.09 -6.36
N MET A 219 6.95 20.27 -7.39
CA MET A 219 7.43 20.74 -8.71
C MET A 219 6.37 21.59 -9.41
N ILE A 220 5.11 21.13 -9.44
CA ILE A 220 3.99 21.89 -10.02
C ILE A 220 3.87 23.26 -9.37
N ARG A 221 3.97 23.31 -8.03
CA ARG A 221 3.94 24.56 -7.26
C ARG A 221 5.08 25.50 -7.65
N ARG A 222 6.30 24.98 -7.84
CA ARG A 222 7.46 25.79 -8.24
C ARG A 222 7.28 26.35 -9.64
N ASP A 223 6.91 25.50 -10.59
CA ASP A 223 6.64 25.90 -11.98
C ASP A 223 5.55 26.99 -12.06
N LEU A 224 4.46 26.86 -11.28
CA LEU A 224 3.40 27.86 -11.22
C LEU A 224 3.85 29.17 -10.57
N ASN A 225 4.76 29.09 -9.59
CA ASN A 225 5.31 30.28 -8.94
C ASN A 225 6.33 31.01 -9.82
N GLU A 226 7.09 30.28 -10.65
CA GLU A 226 8.02 30.85 -11.62
C GLU A 226 7.29 31.52 -12.79
N ASN A 227 6.17 30.95 -13.23
CA ASN A 227 5.33 31.52 -14.29
C ASN A 227 4.42 32.67 -13.83
N ARG A 228 4.48 33.06 -12.56
CA ARG A 228 3.71 34.18 -12.02
C ARG A 228 4.35 35.49 -12.48
N SER A 229 3.66 36.22 -13.35
CA SER A 229 4.02 37.60 -13.63
C SER A 229 3.64 38.48 -12.44
N LEU A 230 4.39 39.57 -12.25
CA LEU A 230 4.18 40.50 -11.13
C LEU A 230 2.86 41.29 -11.23
N ASP A 231 2.20 41.24 -12.39
CA ASP A 231 0.97 41.96 -12.71
C ASP A 231 -0.28 41.06 -12.81
N ASP A 232 -0.22 39.79 -12.35
CA ASP A 232 -1.32 38.83 -12.53
C ASP A 232 -2.52 39.12 -11.60
N GLU A 233 -3.43 39.99 -12.06
CA GLU A 233 -4.79 40.14 -11.53
C GLU A 233 -5.82 39.24 -12.24
N ASP A 234 -5.37 38.33 -13.12
CA ASP A 234 -6.25 37.52 -13.96
C ASP A 234 -7.02 36.47 -13.13
N GLU A 235 -8.34 36.40 -13.35
CA GLU A 235 -9.27 35.44 -12.74
C GLU A 235 -8.77 33.99 -12.91
N GLU A 236 -8.23 33.66 -14.08
CA GLU A 236 -7.71 32.34 -14.43
C GLU A 236 -6.56 31.91 -13.50
N THR A 237 -5.67 32.83 -13.13
CA THR A 237 -4.58 32.51 -12.20
C THR A 237 -5.11 32.20 -10.81
N ARG A 238 -6.13 32.93 -10.33
CA ARG A 238 -6.79 32.66 -9.04
C ARG A 238 -7.45 31.29 -9.01
N GLU A 239 -8.09 30.89 -10.11
CA GLU A 239 -8.67 29.54 -10.24
C GLU A 239 -7.59 28.46 -10.19
N LEU A 240 -6.47 28.63 -10.91
CA LEU A 240 -5.34 27.70 -10.87
C LEU A 240 -4.76 27.57 -9.45
N TRP A 241 -4.60 28.67 -8.72
CA TRP A 241 -4.13 28.63 -7.32
C TRP A 241 -5.12 27.97 -6.38
N SER A 242 -6.43 28.15 -6.60
CA SER A 242 -7.48 27.43 -5.86
C SER A 242 -7.39 25.91 -6.12
N MET A 243 -7.18 25.50 -7.37
CA MET A 243 -6.96 24.09 -7.72
C MET A 243 -5.69 23.53 -7.10
N LEU A 244 -4.58 24.28 -7.14
CA LEU A 244 -3.33 23.86 -6.49
C LEU A 244 -3.51 23.67 -4.99
N THR A 245 -4.24 24.59 -4.34
CA THR A 245 -4.55 24.47 -2.90
C THR A 245 -5.35 23.19 -2.61
N LYS A 246 -6.30 22.83 -3.47
CA LYS A 246 -7.04 21.55 -3.36
C LYS A 246 -6.10 20.35 -3.53
N VAL A 247 -5.23 20.38 -4.54
CA VAL A 247 -4.21 19.35 -4.76
C VAL A 247 -3.33 19.16 -3.52
N GLU A 248 -2.84 20.26 -2.93
CA GLU A 248 -2.04 20.22 -1.70
C GLU A 248 -2.83 19.65 -0.51
N GLN A 249 -4.11 19.97 -0.37
CA GLN A 249 -4.96 19.43 0.68
C GLN A 249 -5.17 17.91 0.56
N LEU A 250 -5.29 17.40 -0.67
CA LEU A 250 -5.47 15.97 -0.95
C LEU A 250 -4.18 15.17 -0.70
N VAL A 251 -3.03 15.77 -0.99
CA VAL A 251 -1.70 15.16 -0.81
C VAL A 251 -1.15 15.35 0.60
N ALA A 252 -1.66 16.35 1.33
CA ALA A 252 -1.28 16.59 2.72
C ALA A 252 -1.51 15.33 3.55
N PRO A 253 -0.57 14.96 4.44
CA PRO A 253 -0.81 13.87 5.36
C PRO A 253 -2.09 14.19 6.12
N ARG A 254 -3.12 13.35 5.96
CA ARG A 254 -4.28 13.36 6.85
C ARG A 254 -3.68 13.31 8.25
N LYS A 255 -3.74 14.43 8.98
CA LYS A 255 -3.32 14.48 10.38
C LYS A 255 -4.10 13.36 11.04
N ALA A 256 -3.41 12.28 11.40
CA ALA A 256 -4.05 11.18 12.07
C ALA A 256 -4.72 11.80 13.29
N ARG A 257 -6.06 11.80 13.31
CA ARG A 257 -6.84 12.02 14.52
C ARG A 257 -6.66 10.83 15.48
N TRP A 258 -5.54 10.12 15.43
CA TRP A 258 -4.93 9.60 16.63
C TRP A 258 -4.38 10.82 17.37
N GLY A 259 -5.29 11.47 18.09
CA GLY A 259 -4.88 12.20 19.27
C GLY A 259 -3.92 11.31 20.06
N LYS A 260 -3.00 11.94 20.77
CA LYS A 260 -2.31 11.31 21.89
C LYS A 260 -3.36 10.87 22.92
N ARG A 261 -4.16 9.85 22.62
CA ARG A 261 -4.69 9.00 23.65
C ARG A 261 -3.50 8.18 24.07
N SER A 262 -2.89 8.65 25.16
CA SER A 262 -1.91 7.87 25.88
C SER A 262 -2.48 6.46 26.02
N PHE A 263 -1.67 5.44 25.80
CA PHE A 263 -2.04 4.05 26.08
C PHE A 263 -2.56 3.86 27.53
N ASP A 264 -2.28 4.82 28.42
CA ASP A 264 -2.77 4.88 29.80
C ASP A 264 -4.10 5.62 30.01
N GLU A 265 -4.72 6.19 28.96
CA GLU A 265 -6.01 6.89 29.10
C GLU A 265 -7.14 5.91 29.45
N TRP A 266 -7.09 4.66 28.97
CA TRP A 266 -8.03 3.60 29.40
C TRP A 266 -7.84 3.15 30.86
N LYS A 267 -6.70 3.48 31.49
CA LYS A 267 -6.41 3.14 32.90
C LYS A 267 -6.83 4.24 33.87
N THR A 268 -7.20 5.40 33.36
CA THR A 268 -7.55 6.58 34.16
C THR A 268 -9.03 6.90 34.11
N GLU A 269 -9.82 6.13 33.35
CA GLU A 269 -11.26 6.12 33.54
C GLU A 269 -11.56 5.49 34.91
N PRO A 270 -12.23 6.21 35.84
CA PRO A 270 -12.66 5.61 37.08
C PRO A 270 -13.66 4.50 36.73
N ASP A 271 -13.32 3.28 37.17
CA ASP A 271 -14.17 2.11 37.12
C ASP A 271 -15.58 2.49 37.62
N PRO A 272 -16.63 2.46 36.79
CA PRO A 272 -18.00 2.50 37.29
C PRO A 272 -18.27 1.14 37.94
N ALA A 273 -17.64 0.91 39.09
CA ALA A 273 -17.98 -0.19 39.97
C ALA A 273 -19.37 0.08 40.52
N THR A 274 -20.39 -0.35 39.76
CA THR A 274 -21.54 -1.12 40.20
C THR A 274 -22.49 -1.25 39.02
N ASP A 275 -22.23 -2.18 38.11
CA ASP A 275 -23.30 -2.84 37.39
C ASP A 275 -22.91 -4.31 37.20
N GLU A 276 -23.79 -5.19 37.65
CA GLU A 276 -23.67 -6.64 37.67
C GLU A 276 -23.41 -7.20 36.26
N TRP A 277 -22.14 -7.26 35.86
CA TRP A 277 -21.73 -7.95 34.66
C TRP A 277 -21.27 -9.36 35.02
N THR A 278 -22.22 -10.30 35.12
CA THR A 278 -21.91 -11.72 35.30
C THR A 278 -21.56 -12.36 33.96
N PHE A 279 -20.40 -13.02 33.91
CA PHE A 279 -19.74 -13.62 32.74
C PHE A 279 -20.54 -14.69 31.95
N ASN A 280 -21.82 -14.93 32.28
CA ASN A 280 -22.64 -15.98 31.69
C ASN A 280 -23.96 -15.51 31.05
N ASP A 281 -24.27 -14.21 31.02
CA ASP A 281 -25.48 -13.72 30.33
C ASP A 281 -25.20 -13.42 28.85
N TRP A 282 -25.19 -14.48 28.05
CA TRP A 282 -25.37 -14.37 26.61
C TRP A 282 -26.84 -14.67 26.32
N ASP A 283 -27.62 -13.63 26.09
CA ASP A 283 -29.04 -13.71 25.72
C ASP A 283 -29.17 -14.44 24.37
N MET A 284 -29.35 -15.75 24.42
CA MET A 284 -29.70 -16.57 23.26
C MET A 284 -31.21 -16.46 23.03
N PRO A 285 -31.65 -16.14 21.79
CA PRO A 285 -33.08 -16.11 21.49
C PRO A 285 -33.68 -17.51 21.70
N LYS A 286 -34.68 -17.60 22.58
CA LYS A 286 -35.40 -18.85 22.87
C LYS A 286 -36.17 -19.29 21.64
N GLU A 287 -35.92 -20.50 21.16
CA GLU A 287 -36.72 -21.16 20.14
C GLU A 287 -38.17 -21.35 20.65
N GLU A 288 -39.12 -20.67 20.01
CA GLU A 288 -40.54 -20.97 20.16
C GLU A 288 -40.85 -22.30 19.47
N LYS A 289 -41.08 -23.34 20.28
CA LYS A 289 -41.69 -24.59 19.81
C LYS A 289 -43.15 -24.32 19.44
N ARG A 290 -43.50 -24.62 18.19
CA ARG A 290 -44.86 -24.98 17.77
C ARG A 290 -44.88 -26.45 17.36
#